data_AF-A0A7Y3FXM2-F1
#
_entry.id   AF-A0A7Y3FXM2-F1
#
_cell.length_a   1.000
_cell.length_b   1.000
_cell.length_c   1.000
_cell.angle_alpha   90.00
_cell.angle_beta   90.00
_cell.angle_gamma   90.00
#
_symmetry.space_group_name_H-M   'P 1'
#
loop_
_entity.id
_entity.type
_entity.pdbx_description
1 polymer ?
#
loop_
_entity_poly.entity_id
_entity_poly.type
_entity_poly.pdbx_seq_one_letter_code
_entity_poly.pdbx_strand_id
1 'polypeptide(L)'
;MKKITLVVTLLMFALLVTLNCSRKPKPILEEEEMLKLLTKMQKGVEAKISYTDFSKLVVESKNMLELLKKAENKNSCFYNAVNKCYTSFEISKKAWKLREDALTEKRRIDMDTTLSFSLGFAAVSLAKANECFK
;
A
#
# COMPACT_ATOMS: atom_id res chain seq x y z
N MET A 1 3.55 50.12 -24.67
CA MET A 1 4.62 49.29 -24.05
C MET A 1 4.18 48.66 -22.72
N LYS A 2 3.72 49.41 -21.70
CA LYS A 2 3.34 48.86 -20.37
C LYS A 2 2.30 47.72 -20.38
N LYS A 3 1.33 47.73 -21.29
CA LYS A 3 0.29 46.69 -21.38
C LYS A 3 0.84 45.33 -21.88
N ILE A 4 1.85 45.35 -22.75
CA ILE A 4 2.43 44.12 -23.33
C ILE A 4 3.30 43.42 -22.27
N THR A 5 4.07 44.20 -21.50
CA THR A 5 4.92 43.68 -20.42
C THR A 5 4.09 42.99 -19.33
N LEU A 6 2.91 43.53 -19.00
CA LEU A 6 2.00 42.97 -17.99
C LEU A 6 1.38 41.64 -18.44
N VAL A 7 1.05 41.50 -19.72
CA VAL A 7 0.47 40.27 -20.28
C VAL A 7 1.52 39.15 -20.29
N VAL A 8 2.77 39.47 -20.65
CA VAL A 8 3.87 38.50 -20.66
C VAL A 8 4.22 37.99 -19.27
N THR A 9 4.23 38.87 -18.25
CA THR A 9 4.47 38.44 -16.86
C THR A 9 3.33 37.59 -16.30
N LEU A 10 2.07 37.90 -16.62
CA LEU A 10 0.93 37.09 -16.20
C LEU A 10 0.96 35.69 -16.84
N LEU A 11 1.33 35.60 -18.12
CA LEU A 11 1.47 34.33 -18.83
C LEU A 11 2.62 33.47 -18.26
N MET A 12 3.76 34.08 -17.97
CA MET A 12 4.90 33.40 -17.34
C MET A 12 4.55 32.88 -15.94
N PHE A 13 3.79 33.66 -15.16
CA PHE A 13 3.34 33.24 -13.83
C PHE A 13 2.33 32.08 -13.92
N ALA A 14 1.38 32.14 -14.86
CA ALA A 14 0.46 31.03 -15.11
C ALA A 14 1.19 29.75 -15.56
N LEU A 15 2.18 29.87 -16.45
CA LEU A 15 3.04 28.75 -16.86
C LEU A 15 3.82 28.17 -15.68
N LEU A 16 4.44 29.00 -14.85
CA LEU A 16 5.18 28.56 -13.66
C LEU A 16 4.27 27.86 -12.62
N VAL A 17 3.04 28.34 -12.43
CA VAL A 17 2.05 27.70 -11.55
C VAL A 17 1.60 26.35 -12.12
N THR A 18 1.34 26.26 -13.43
CA THR A 18 0.97 24.97 -14.07
C THR A 18 2.10 23.94 -14.09
N LEU A 19 3.36 24.39 -14.19
CA LEU A 19 4.54 23.52 -14.14
C LEU A 19 4.82 22.98 -12.73
N ASN A 20 4.55 23.75 -11.67
CA ASN A 20 4.73 23.29 -10.29
C ASN A 20 3.61 22.38 -9.78
N CYS A 21 2.39 22.49 -10.31
CA CYS A 21 1.24 21.65 -9.88
C CYS A 21 1.21 20.25 -10.51
N SER A 22 2.13 19.92 -11.42
CA SER A 22 2.12 18.64 -12.16
C SER A 22 3.18 17.65 -11.71
N ARG A 23 3.95 17.95 -10.64
CA ARG A 23 5.02 17.06 -10.17
C ARG A 23 4.41 15.95 -9.31
N LYS A 24 4.50 14.72 -9.82
CA LYS A 24 4.06 13.51 -9.10
C LYS A 24 4.70 13.48 -7.71
N PRO A 25 3.93 13.17 -6.65
CA PRO A 25 4.49 13.06 -5.32
C PRO A 25 5.52 11.94 -5.30
N LYS A 26 6.72 12.24 -4.82
CA LYS A 26 7.76 11.24 -4.61
C LYS A 26 7.55 10.62 -3.23
N PRO A 27 7.63 9.29 -3.08
CA PRO A 27 7.50 8.66 -1.77
C PRO A 27 8.62 9.12 -0.82
N ILE A 28 8.29 9.22 0.47
CA ILE A 28 9.29 9.34 1.54
C ILE A 28 9.88 7.96 1.88
N LEU A 29 10.95 7.92 2.67
CA LEU A 29 11.67 6.68 3.00
C LEU A 29 10.73 5.62 3.60
N GLU A 30 9.89 6.00 4.56
CA GLU A 30 8.95 5.11 5.23
C GLU A 30 7.91 4.52 4.25
N GLU A 31 7.55 5.26 3.21
CA GLU A 31 6.62 4.80 2.16
C GLU A 31 7.28 3.82 1.22
N GLU A 32 8.53 4.08 0.82
CA GLU A 32 9.33 3.16 0.01
C GLU A 32 9.56 1.83 0.75
N GLU A 33 9.90 1.89 2.03
CA GLU A 33 10.12 0.71 2.88
C GLU A 33 8.83 -0.09 3.08
N MET A 34 7.72 0.58 3.38
CA MET A 34 6.42 -0.07 3.52
C MET A 34 6.00 -0.75 2.21
N LEU A 35 6.17 -0.06 1.08
CA LEU A 35 5.85 -0.59 -0.23
C LEU A 35 6.70 -1.82 -0.57
N LYS A 36 7.99 -1.78 -0.26
CA LYS A 36 8.91 -2.91 -0.44
C LYS A 36 8.51 -4.12 0.40
N LEU A 37 8.16 -3.93 1.67
CA LEU A 37 7.72 -5.00 2.58
C LEU A 37 6.44 -5.67 2.08
N LEU A 38 5.41 -4.88 1.75
CA LEU A 38 4.14 -5.43 1.25
C LEU A 38 4.31 -6.12 -0.10
N THR A 39 5.17 -5.60 -0.98
CA THR A 39 5.50 -6.25 -2.27
C THR A 39 6.22 -7.57 -2.05
N LYS A 40 7.16 -7.63 -1.09
CA LYS A 40 7.82 -8.88 -0.71
C LYS A 40 6.81 -9.91 -0.19
N MET A 41 5.83 -9.46 0.60
CA MET A 41 4.76 -10.33 1.10
C MET A 41 3.89 -10.88 -0.03
N GLN A 42 3.43 -10.03 -0.95
CA GLN A 42 2.65 -10.43 -2.12
C GLN A 42 3.40 -11.47 -2.98
N LYS A 43 4.66 -11.18 -3.33
CA LYS A 43 5.51 -12.12 -4.09
C LYS A 43 5.76 -13.42 -3.33
N GLY A 44 5.90 -13.35 -2.01
CA GLY A 44 6.03 -14.52 -1.15
C GLY A 44 4.80 -15.43 -1.26
N VAL A 45 3.60 -14.85 -1.19
CA VAL A 45 2.33 -15.60 -1.37
C VAL A 45 2.28 -16.29 -2.72
N GLU A 46 2.62 -15.58 -3.80
CA GLU A 46 2.67 -16.15 -5.16
C GLU A 46 3.69 -17.30 -5.28
N ALA A 47 4.80 -17.19 -4.54
CA ALA A 47 5.84 -18.21 -4.46
C ALA A 47 5.59 -19.30 -3.38
N LYS A 48 4.38 -19.37 -2.80
CA LYS A 48 4.01 -20.34 -1.77
C LYS A 48 4.89 -20.28 -0.51
N ILE A 49 5.13 -19.07 -0.01
CA ILE A 49 5.83 -18.80 1.27
C ILE A 49 5.27 -19.65 2.42
N SER A 50 6.13 -20.01 3.39
CA SER A 50 5.71 -20.70 4.61
C SER A 50 4.83 -19.79 5.50
N TYR A 51 3.96 -20.39 6.31
CA TYR A 51 3.17 -19.64 7.31
C TYR A 51 4.09 -18.85 8.27
N THR A 52 5.19 -19.45 8.69
CA THR A 52 6.16 -18.84 9.62
C THR A 52 6.78 -17.57 9.02
N ASP A 53 7.23 -17.63 7.78
CA ASP A 53 7.87 -16.48 7.13
C ASP A 53 6.84 -15.43 6.71
N PHE A 54 5.65 -15.84 6.28
CA PHE A 54 4.53 -14.93 6.08
C PHE A 54 4.18 -14.18 7.37
N SER A 55 4.12 -14.89 8.50
CA SER A 55 3.83 -14.30 9.81
C SER A 55 4.88 -13.29 10.26
N LYS A 56 6.18 -13.55 9.99
CA LYS A 56 7.26 -12.59 10.25
C LYS A 56 7.08 -11.31 9.43
N LEU A 57 6.82 -11.45 8.13
CA LEU A 57 6.58 -10.29 7.26
C LEU A 57 5.38 -9.46 7.69
N VAL A 58 4.30 -10.09 8.19
CA VAL A 58 3.14 -9.38 8.75
C VAL A 58 3.55 -8.57 9.99
N VAL A 59 4.37 -9.12 10.88
CA VAL A 59 4.87 -8.40 12.07
C VAL A 59 5.79 -7.24 11.68
N GLU A 60 6.72 -7.46 10.76
CA GLU A 60 7.60 -6.41 10.21
C GLU A 60 6.78 -5.27 9.59
N SER A 61 5.76 -5.61 8.79
CA SER A 61 4.86 -4.65 8.15
C SER A 61 4.03 -3.86 9.15
N LYS A 62 3.60 -4.48 10.26
CA LYS A 62 2.91 -3.78 11.34
C LYS A 62 3.79 -2.70 11.98
N ASN A 63 5.04 -3.05 12.29
CA ASN A 63 5.99 -2.10 12.87
C ASN A 63 6.25 -0.93 11.92
N MET A 64 6.41 -1.21 10.63
CA MET A 64 6.60 -0.18 9.61
C MET A 64 5.36 0.70 9.44
N LEU A 65 4.15 0.13 9.50
CA LEU A 65 2.93 0.91 9.44
C LEU A 65 2.80 1.89 10.62
N GLU A 66 3.23 1.50 11.82
CA GLU A 66 3.25 2.40 12.98
C GLU A 66 4.29 3.52 12.85
N LEU A 67 5.43 3.28 12.19
CA LEU A 67 6.39 4.32 11.84
C LEU A 67 5.79 5.28 10.81
N LEU A 68 5.27 4.73 9.71
CA LEU A 68 4.64 5.49 8.65
C LEU A 68 3.50 6.36 9.21
N LYS A 69 2.66 5.83 10.10
CA LYS A 69 1.56 6.58 10.74
C LYS A 69 2.04 7.88 11.41
N LYS A 70 3.23 7.87 12.01
CA LYS A 70 3.84 9.01 12.72
C LYS A 70 4.58 9.98 11.80
N ALA A 71 4.85 9.62 10.54
CA ALA A 71 5.54 10.50 9.60
C ALA A 71 4.69 11.74 9.27
N GLU A 72 5.31 12.92 9.38
CA GLU A 72 4.65 14.23 9.24
C GLU A 72 4.17 14.50 7.81
N ASN A 73 4.86 13.95 6.79
CA ASN A 73 4.61 14.24 5.38
C ASN A 73 4.15 13.00 4.57
N LYS A 74 3.58 11.99 5.24
CA LYS A 74 3.04 10.81 4.52
C LYS A 74 1.92 11.20 3.56
N ASN A 75 1.90 10.58 2.40
CA ASN A 75 0.83 10.65 1.43
C ASN A 75 -0.41 9.90 1.96
N SER A 76 -1.54 10.60 2.08
CA SER A 76 -2.78 10.05 2.63
C SER A 76 -3.42 8.99 1.73
N CYS A 77 -3.32 9.13 0.40
CA CYS A 77 -3.74 8.10 -0.56
C CYS A 77 -2.95 6.81 -0.30
N PHE A 78 -1.62 6.94 -0.20
CA PHE A 78 -0.74 5.82 0.03
C PHE A 78 -1.03 5.15 1.37
N TYR A 79 -1.03 5.92 2.47
CA TYR A 79 -1.27 5.42 3.82
C TYR A 79 -2.59 4.64 3.91
N ASN A 80 -3.68 5.18 3.35
CA ASN A 80 -4.98 4.52 3.38
C ASN A 80 -4.97 3.21 2.57
N ALA A 81 -4.27 3.18 1.43
CA ALA A 81 -4.15 1.98 0.61
C ALA A 81 -3.30 0.90 1.29
N VAL A 82 -2.14 1.26 1.86
CA VAL A 82 -1.28 0.29 2.57
C VAL A 82 -1.88 -0.20 3.88
N ASN A 83 -2.64 0.63 4.60
CA ASN A 83 -3.36 0.22 5.80
C ASN A 83 -4.40 -0.87 5.48
N LYS A 84 -5.15 -0.71 4.39
CA LYS A 84 -6.09 -1.73 3.89
C LYS A 84 -5.35 -3.00 3.45
N CYS A 85 -4.26 -2.84 2.70
CA CYS A 85 -3.42 -3.96 2.26
C CYS A 85 -2.90 -4.78 3.45
N TYR A 86 -2.31 -4.10 4.44
CA TYR A 86 -1.81 -4.73 5.68
C TYR A 86 -2.92 -5.45 6.44
N THR A 87 -4.09 -4.81 6.61
CA THR A 87 -5.23 -5.41 7.31
C THR A 87 -5.68 -6.70 6.62
N SER A 88 -5.73 -6.72 5.30
CA SER A 88 -6.05 -7.92 4.53
C SER A 88 -5.01 -9.03 4.67
N PHE A 89 -3.72 -8.70 4.73
CA PHE A 89 -2.69 -9.69 5.05
C PHE A 89 -2.78 -10.20 6.50
N GLU A 90 -3.16 -9.36 7.46
CA GLU A 90 -3.40 -9.78 8.83
C GLU A 90 -4.59 -10.76 8.92
N ILE A 91 -5.68 -10.47 8.20
CA ILE A 91 -6.82 -11.39 8.05
C ILE A 91 -6.37 -12.70 7.40
N SER A 92 -5.58 -12.62 6.33
CA SER A 92 -5.02 -13.79 5.64
C SER A 92 -4.23 -14.68 6.61
N LYS A 93 -3.38 -14.08 7.46
CA LYS A 93 -2.62 -14.80 8.49
C LYS A 93 -3.54 -15.56 9.44
N LYS A 94 -4.59 -14.89 9.94
CA LYS A 94 -5.56 -15.51 10.86
C LYS A 94 -6.33 -16.64 10.18
N ALA A 95 -6.82 -16.41 8.95
CA ALA A 95 -7.54 -17.41 8.17
C ALA A 95 -6.67 -18.65 7.90
N TRP A 96 -5.40 -18.46 7.53
CA TRP A 96 -4.45 -19.54 7.34
C TRP A 96 -4.32 -20.39 8.60
N LYS A 97 -4.07 -19.77 9.75
CA LYS A 97 -3.91 -20.52 11.00
C LYS A 97 -5.19 -21.28 11.38
N LEU A 98 -6.35 -20.62 11.27
CA LEU A 98 -7.65 -21.24 11.55
C LEU A 98 -7.99 -22.37 10.58
N ARG A 99 -7.47 -22.35 9.35
CA ARG A 99 -7.60 -23.46 8.39
C ARG A 99 -6.80 -24.68 8.83
N GLU A 100 -5.56 -24.48 9.28
CA GLU A 100 -4.70 -25.57 9.78
C GLU A 100 -5.30 -26.22 11.02
N ASP A 101 -5.93 -25.43 11.88
CA ASP A 101 -6.55 -25.90 13.12
C ASP A 101 -8.02 -26.38 12.92
N ALA A 102 -8.53 -26.40 11.67
CA ALA A 102 -9.92 -26.72 11.39
C ALA A 102 -10.25 -28.21 11.61
N LEU A 103 -11.25 -28.49 12.44
CA LEU A 103 -11.72 -29.85 12.75
C LEU A 103 -12.71 -30.41 11.71
N THR A 104 -13.26 -29.57 10.83
CA THR A 104 -14.24 -29.98 9.82
C THR A 104 -13.86 -29.46 8.45
N GLU A 105 -14.19 -30.22 7.41
CA GLU A 105 -13.92 -29.83 6.03
C GLU A 105 -14.69 -28.56 5.63
N LYS A 106 -15.93 -28.40 6.11
CA LYS A 106 -16.69 -27.17 5.94
C LYS A 106 -15.92 -25.95 6.46
N ARG A 107 -15.35 -26.05 7.66
CA ARG A 107 -14.58 -24.95 8.24
C ARG A 107 -13.29 -24.68 7.45
N ARG A 108 -12.64 -25.72 6.93
CA ARG A 108 -11.46 -25.59 6.05
C ARG A 108 -11.80 -24.79 4.79
N ILE A 109 -12.90 -25.15 4.11
CA ILE A 109 -13.40 -24.46 2.91
C ILE A 109 -13.73 -22.99 3.20
N ASP A 110 -14.40 -22.69 4.32
CA ASP A 110 -14.71 -21.32 4.72
C ASP A 110 -13.42 -20.48 4.90
N MET A 111 -12.39 -21.07 5.50
CA MET A 111 -11.10 -20.40 5.71
C MET A 111 -10.30 -20.27 4.42
N ASP A 112 -10.33 -21.24 3.51
CA ASP A 112 -9.72 -21.10 2.18
C ASP A 112 -10.38 -20.00 1.35
N THR A 113 -11.71 -19.86 1.46
CA THR A 113 -12.46 -18.77 0.82
C THR A 113 -12.05 -17.42 1.42
N THR A 114 -11.99 -17.32 2.75
CA THR A 114 -11.56 -16.11 3.46
C THR A 114 -10.13 -15.73 3.08
N LEU A 115 -9.22 -16.70 3.05
CA LEU A 115 -7.82 -16.50 2.68
C LEU A 115 -7.70 -15.99 1.24
N SER A 116 -8.38 -16.64 0.29
CA SER A 116 -8.34 -16.26 -1.12
C SER A 116 -8.88 -14.84 -1.35
N PHE A 117 -10.01 -14.51 -0.72
CA PHE A 117 -10.60 -13.17 -0.80
C PHE A 117 -9.67 -12.11 -0.22
N SER A 118 -9.13 -12.34 0.98
CA SER A 118 -8.29 -11.37 1.66
C SER A 118 -6.95 -11.16 0.95
N LEU A 119 -6.34 -12.21 0.39
CA LEU A 119 -5.15 -12.07 -0.47
C LEU A 119 -5.44 -11.28 -1.74
N GLY A 120 -6.59 -11.53 -2.40
CA GLY A 120 -7.01 -10.75 -3.57
C GLY A 120 -7.21 -9.26 -3.25
N PHE A 121 -7.86 -8.95 -2.14
CA PHE A 121 -8.06 -7.57 -1.70
C PHE A 121 -6.74 -6.89 -1.30
N ALA A 122 -5.80 -7.63 -0.70
CA ALA A 122 -4.46 -7.14 -0.40
C ALA A 122 -3.72 -6.74 -1.68
N ALA A 123 -3.76 -7.58 -2.72
CA ALA A 123 -3.13 -7.31 -4.01
C ALA A 123 -3.70 -6.05 -4.69
N VAL A 124 -5.03 -5.89 -4.71
CA VAL A 124 -5.69 -4.69 -5.26
C VAL A 124 -5.31 -3.43 -4.46
N SER A 125 -5.27 -3.53 -3.13
CA SER A 125 -4.89 -2.41 -2.27
C SER A 125 -3.41 -2.02 -2.46
N LEU A 126 -2.53 -3.00 -2.68
CA LEU A 126 -1.11 -2.77 -3.00
C LEU A 126 -0.93 -2.11 -4.38
N ALA A 127 -1.69 -2.55 -5.38
CA ALA A 127 -1.72 -1.90 -6.68
C ALA A 127 -2.17 -0.43 -6.53
N LYS A 128 -3.20 -0.18 -5.72
CA LYS A 128 -3.66 1.19 -5.44
C LYS A 128 -2.61 2.04 -4.73
N ALA A 129 -1.86 1.47 -3.79
CA ALA A 129 -0.77 2.17 -3.12
C ALA A 129 0.31 2.62 -4.12
N ASN A 130 0.68 1.77 -5.08
CA ASN A 130 1.61 2.13 -6.15
C ASN A 130 1.10 3.27 -7.04
N GLU A 131 -0.21 3.36 -7.28
CA GLU A 131 -0.81 4.43 -8.08
C GLU A 131 -0.74 5.80 -7.40
N CYS A 132 -0.64 5.87 -6.07
CA CYS A 132 -0.62 7.15 -5.35
C CYS A 132 0.62 8.01 -5.65
N PHE A 133 1.64 7.45 -6.32
CA PHE A 133 2.85 8.14 -6.76
C PHE A 133 3.02 8.16 -8.30
N LYS A 134 2.03 7.64 -9.04
CA LYS A 134 2.00 7.66 -10.52
C LYS A 134 1.25 8.89 -11.02
#